data_AF-A0A7V9TP15-F1
#
_entry.id   AF-A0A7V9TP15-F1
#
_cell.length_a   1.000
_cell.length_b   1.000
_cell.length_c   1.000
_cell.angle_alpha   90.00
_cell.angle_beta   90.00
_cell.angle_gamma   90.00
#
_symmetry.space_group_name_H-M   'P 1'
#
loop_
_entity.id
_entity.type
_entity.pdbx_description
1 polymer ?
#
loop_
_entity_poly.entity_id
_entity_poly.type
_entity_poly.pdbx_seq_one_letter_code
_entity_poly.pdbx_strand_id
1 'polypeptide(L)'
;MLAACSNDSNNDDVTGPPSDAVTIDLSKDSGVLNYAYALEQLEAAYYSKVVAGISSSQLSASEQVVITDIRNHEVIHRDFLATALGSAKIPNLSVDFSSVNFANRVSILKTAKVFEDIGVSAYNGSGKFLKDLNNLLVAGKIVSVEARHAAAIRDLLNPGSRDFAGDDVVEPLSGLDQATEPGLVLGGLSNFVKTPIRLVS
;
A
#
# COMPACT_ATOMS: atom_id res chain seq x y z
N MET A 1 -37.21 48.82 22.41
CA MET A 1 -37.86 49.61 21.33
C MET A 1 -36.80 49.81 20.26
N LEU A 2 -37.00 49.22 19.06
CA LEU A 2 -36.47 49.55 17.70
C LEU A 2 -35.02 50.07 17.54
N ALA A 3 -34.15 49.71 16.58
CA ALA A 3 -34.19 49.00 15.29
C ALA A 3 -32.72 48.65 14.88
N ALA A 4 -32.41 47.50 14.27
CA ALA A 4 -32.03 47.26 12.84
C ALA A 4 -31.02 48.26 12.22
N CYS A 5 -29.93 47.90 11.52
CA CYS A 5 -29.77 47.05 10.31
C CYS A 5 -28.31 46.51 10.21
N SER A 6 -28.07 45.21 9.92
CA SER A 6 -27.87 44.53 8.61
C SER A 6 -26.51 44.79 7.92
N ASN A 7 -25.75 43.70 7.66
CA ASN A 7 -25.38 43.29 6.30
C ASN A 7 -24.72 41.90 6.29
N ASP A 8 -25.25 41.07 5.39
CA ASP A 8 -24.87 39.69 5.09
C ASP A 8 -23.43 39.53 4.62
N SER A 9 -22.81 38.40 4.97
CA SER A 9 -21.78 37.75 4.16
C SER A 9 -21.77 36.26 4.49
N ASN A 10 -22.24 35.47 3.51
CA ASN A 10 -22.08 34.04 3.32
C ASN A 10 -21.48 33.24 4.49
N ASN A 11 -22.34 32.44 5.13
CA ASN A 11 -21.88 31.23 5.78
C ASN A 11 -21.58 30.20 4.68
N ASP A 12 -20.48 30.41 3.97
CA ASP A 12 -19.83 29.33 3.23
C ASP A 12 -19.37 28.34 4.28
N ASP A 13 -20.16 27.28 4.46
CA ASP A 13 -19.81 26.07 5.18
C ASP A 13 -18.61 25.42 4.45
N VAL A 14 -17.43 26.03 4.62
CA VAL A 14 -16.16 25.42 4.31
C VAL A 14 -15.96 24.38 5.39
N THR A 15 -16.52 23.19 5.15
CA THR A 15 -16.13 21.96 5.83
C THR A 15 -14.62 21.81 5.63
N GLY A 16 -13.86 22.28 6.62
CA GLY A 16 -12.42 22.08 6.66
C GLY A 16 -12.11 20.58 6.56
N PRO A 17 -10.96 20.19 5.98
CA PRO A 17 -10.60 18.78 5.89
C PRO A 17 -10.54 18.16 7.30
N PRO A 18 -10.79 16.85 7.45
CA PRO A 18 -10.85 16.21 8.75
C PRO A 18 -9.57 16.48 9.56
N SER A 19 -9.73 16.86 10.83
CA SER A 19 -8.63 17.19 11.76
C SER A 19 -7.69 16.03 12.09
N ASP A 20 -7.97 14.82 11.57
CA ASP A 20 -7.37 13.56 12.02
C ASP A 20 -6.56 12.85 10.91
N ALA A 21 -6.26 13.53 9.79
CA ALA A 21 -5.48 12.95 8.70
C ALA A 21 -4.00 12.79 9.05
N VAL A 22 -3.45 11.60 8.83
CA VAL A 22 -2.01 11.33 8.91
C VAL A 22 -1.32 12.12 7.81
N THR A 23 -0.42 13.04 8.18
CA THR A 23 0.33 13.84 7.20
C THR A 23 1.70 13.21 6.94
N ILE A 24 2.00 12.98 5.67
CA ILE A 24 3.29 12.42 5.21
C ILE A 24 3.98 13.45 4.32
N ASP A 25 5.19 13.85 4.70
CA ASP A 25 6.00 14.88 4.03
C ASP A 25 7.09 14.26 3.15
N LEU A 26 6.80 14.11 1.86
CA LEU A 26 7.69 13.50 0.86
C LEU A 26 8.93 14.36 0.55
N SER A 27 9.03 15.59 1.07
CA SER A 27 10.26 16.38 0.98
C SER A 27 11.37 15.83 1.89
N LYS A 28 11.03 14.90 2.79
CA LYS A 28 11.93 14.25 3.75
C LYS A 28 11.93 12.74 3.54
N ASP A 29 13.10 12.12 3.65
CA ASP A 29 13.23 10.66 3.62
C ASP A 29 12.33 9.95 4.63
N SER A 30 12.19 10.48 5.85
CA SER A 30 11.28 9.92 6.85
C SER A 30 9.81 9.94 6.38
N GLY A 31 9.41 10.88 5.53
CA GLY A 31 8.08 10.87 4.93
C GLY A 31 7.96 9.80 3.86
N VAL A 32 8.96 9.64 2.99
CA VAL A 32 8.98 8.56 1.99
C VAL A 32 8.96 7.18 2.66
N LEU A 33 9.73 7.00 3.73
CA LEU A 33 9.72 5.77 4.53
C LEU A 33 8.38 5.55 5.26
N ASN A 34 7.72 6.62 5.73
CA ASN A 34 6.36 6.51 6.30
C ASN A 34 5.31 6.19 5.23
N TYR A 35 5.48 6.66 4.00
CA TYR A 35 4.65 6.28 2.86
C TYR A 35 4.79 4.80 2.57
N ALA A 36 6.02 4.27 2.47
CA ALA A 36 6.26 2.84 2.37
C ALA A 36 5.64 2.08 3.55
N TYR A 37 5.90 2.53 4.80
CA TYR A 37 5.34 1.92 6.00
C TYR A 37 3.81 1.89 6.04
N ALA A 38 3.13 2.86 5.43
CA ALA A 38 1.67 2.85 5.29
C ALA A 38 1.20 1.68 4.41
N LEU A 39 1.89 1.41 3.31
CA LEU A 39 1.58 0.32 2.38
C LEU A 39 1.88 -1.05 3.01
N GLU A 40 3.05 -1.19 3.63
CA GLU A 40 3.45 -2.42 4.33
C GLU A 40 2.50 -2.76 5.49
N GLN A 41 1.92 -1.75 6.15
CA GLN A 41 0.87 -1.98 7.15
C GLN A 41 -0.40 -2.57 6.54
N LEU A 42 -0.81 -2.09 5.37
CA LEU A 42 -1.98 -2.58 4.65
C LEU A 42 -1.76 -4.04 4.21
N GLU A 43 -0.62 -4.34 3.60
CA GLU A 43 -0.25 -5.67 3.12
C GLU A 43 -0.11 -6.67 4.27
N ALA A 44 0.65 -6.31 5.31
CA ALA A 44 0.78 -7.14 6.50
C ALA A 44 -0.58 -7.41 7.17
N ALA A 45 -1.48 -6.42 7.22
CA ALA A 45 -2.83 -6.61 7.75
C ALA A 45 -3.68 -7.53 6.86
N TYR A 46 -3.62 -7.35 5.55
CA TYR A 46 -4.33 -8.17 4.57
C TYR A 46 -3.92 -9.65 4.68
N TYR A 47 -2.63 -9.94 4.54
CA TYR A 47 -2.13 -11.30 4.58
C TYR A 47 -2.32 -11.95 5.95
N SER A 48 -2.23 -11.18 7.04
CA SER A 48 -2.58 -11.70 8.37
C SER A 48 -4.05 -12.11 8.46
N LYS A 49 -4.98 -11.41 7.78
CA LYS A 49 -6.39 -11.82 7.69
C LYS A 49 -6.58 -13.08 6.85
N VAL A 50 -5.87 -13.19 5.72
CA VAL A 50 -5.90 -14.41 4.89
C VAL A 50 -5.41 -15.61 5.71
N VAL A 51 -4.23 -15.49 6.35
CA VAL A 51 -3.63 -16.58 7.15
C VAL A 51 -4.50 -16.95 8.35
N ALA A 52 -5.14 -15.99 9.01
CA ALA A 52 -6.05 -16.29 10.13
C ALA A 52 -7.28 -17.11 9.71
N GLY A 53 -7.78 -16.93 8.48
CA GLY A 53 -8.93 -17.66 7.94
C GLY A 53 -8.54 -18.84 7.02
N ILE A 54 -7.25 -19.16 6.91
CA ILE A 54 -6.71 -19.94 5.79
C ILE A 54 -7.27 -21.36 5.70
N SER A 55 -7.57 -21.99 6.84
CA SER A 55 -8.14 -23.34 6.91
C SER A 55 -9.56 -23.42 6.35
N SER A 56 -10.25 -22.29 6.25
CA SER A 56 -11.59 -22.18 5.66
C SER A 56 -11.60 -21.62 4.24
N SER A 57 -10.42 -21.33 3.69
CA SER A 57 -10.27 -20.82 2.34
C SER A 57 -10.25 -21.94 1.29
N GLN A 58 -10.52 -21.60 0.04
CA GLN A 58 -10.35 -22.48 -1.11
C GLN A 58 -8.89 -22.58 -1.62
N LEU A 59 -7.92 -22.03 -0.89
CA LEU A 59 -6.50 -22.13 -1.26
C LEU A 59 -6.01 -23.57 -1.12
N SER A 60 -5.25 -24.05 -2.10
CA SER A 60 -4.57 -25.34 -2.03
C SER A 60 -3.46 -25.33 -0.98
N ALA A 61 -3.04 -26.50 -0.49
CA ALA A 61 -1.99 -26.58 0.54
C ALA A 61 -0.68 -25.88 0.13
N SER A 62 -0.29 -25.96 -1.15
CA SER A 62 0.88 -25.25 -1.67
C SER A 62 0.69 -23.74 -1.72
N GLU A 63 -0.50 -23.26 -2.11
CA GLU A 63 -0.83 -21.82 -2.05
C GLU A 63 -0.79 -21.30 -0.61
N GLN A 64 -1.25 -22.09 0.35
CA GLN A 64 -1.23 -21.69 1.75
C GLN A 64 0.19 -21.49 2.29
N VAL A 65 1.15 -22.31 1.85
CA VAL A 65 2.57 -22.12 2.19
C VAL A 65 3.08 -20.79 1.62
N VAL A 66 2.91 -20.56 0.32
CA VAL A 66 3.37 -19.32 -0.34
C VAL A 66 2.74 -18.08 0.29
N ILE A 67 1.43 -18.08 0.52
CA ILE A 67 0.71 -16.97 1.16
C ILE A 67 1.18 -16.74 2.60
N THR A 68 1.53 -17.80 3.33
CA THR A 68 2.07 -17.68 4.69
C THR A 68 3.48 -17.10 4.68
N ASP A 69 4.31 -17.45 3.70
CA ASP A 69 5.65 -16.90 3.53
C ASP A 69 5.59 -15.41 3.16
N ILE A 70 4.75 -15.02 2.19
CA ILE A 70 4.52 -13.61 1.85
C ILE A 70 4.05 -12.85 3.09
N ARG A 71 3.06 -13.37 3.82
CA ARG A 71 2.61 -12.75 5.10
C ARG A 71 3.78 -12.48 6.04
N ASN A 72 4.70 -13.45 6.19
CA ASN A 72 5.85 -13.30 7.08
C ASN A 72 6.78 -12.18 6.59
N HIS A 73 7.00 -12.06 5.28
CA HIS A 73 7.80 -10.99 4.70
C HIS A 73 7.15 -9.62 4.89
N GLU A 74 5.85 -9.47 4.62
CA GLU A 74 5.14 -8.19 4.84
C GLU A 74 5.20 -7.72 6.29
N VAL A 75 5.07 -8.67 7.23
CA VAL A 75 5.24 -8.38 8.66
C VAL A 75 6.66 -7.89 8.95
N ILE A 76 7.67 -8.51 8.34
CA ILE A 76 9.07 -8.12 8.50
C ILE A 76 9.34 -6.74 7.88
N HIS A 77 8.84 -6.44 6.68
CA HIS A 77 8.99 -5.14 6.04
C HIS A 77 8.35 -4.03 6.88
N ARG A 78 7.10 -4.22 7.31
CA ARG A 78 6.41 -3.33 8.23
C ARG A 78 7.23 -3.07 9.49
N ASP A 79 7.69 -4.12 10.18
CA ASP A 79 8.38 -4.00 11.46
C ASP A 79 9.79 -3.40 11.30
N PHE A 80 10.46 -3.71 10.19
CA PHE A 80 11.73 -3.10 9.81
C PHE A 80 11.57 -1.59 9.62
N LEU A 81 10.58 -1.15 8.83
CA LEU A 81 10.32 0.28 8.62
C LEU A 81 9.88 0.98 9.91
N ALA A 82 9.02 0.35 10.72
CA ALA A 82 8.64 0.87 12.03
C ALA A 82 9.86 1.11 12.93
N THR A 83 10.85 0.19 12.88
CA THR A 83 12.10 0.30 13.63
C THR A 83 12.98 1.43 13.08
N ALA A 84 13.16 1.49 11.76
CA ALA A 84 13.95 2.53 11.09
C ALA A 84 13.40 3.94 11.34
N LEU A 85 12.07 4.08 11.37
CA LEU A 85 11.38 5.33 11.61
C LEU A 85 11.39 5.75 13.10
N GLY A 86 11.46 4.80 14.03
CA GLY A 86 11.46 5.09 15.46
C GLY A 86 10.26 5.94 15.89
N SER A 87 10.53 7.09 16.51
CA SER A 87 9.47 8.03 16.93
C SER A 87 8.84 8.83 15.78
N ALA A 88 9.43 8.81 14.59
CA ALA A 88 8.88 9.49 13.41
C ALA A 88 7.82 8.67 12.68
N LYS A 89 7.57 7.42 13.11
CA LYS A 89 6.59 6.56 12.45
C LYS A 89 5.17 7.10 12.62
N ILE A 90 4.39 6.98 11.56
CA ILE A 90 2.94 7.24 11.61
C ILE A 90 2.25 6.21 12.51
N PRO A 91 1.07 6.53 13.07
CA PRO A 91 0.29 5.57 13.84
C PRO A 91 -0.19 4.40 12.98
N ASN A 92 -0.71 3.37 13.64
CA ASN A 92 -1.28 2.24 12.92
C ASN A 92 -2.51 2.67 12.11
N LEU A 93 -2.59 2.22 10.86
CA LEU A 93 -3.71 2.52 9.98
C LEU A 93 -4.92 1.65 10.31
N SER A 94 -6.11 2.24 10.20
CA SER A 94 -7.37 1.50 10.12
C SER A 94 -7.59 1.09 8.67
N VAL A 95 -7.78 -0.21 8.44
CA VAL A 95 -8.00 -0.79 7.11
C VAL A 95 -9.43 -1.31 6.94
N ASP A 96 -9.87 -1.51 5.70
CA ASP A 96 -11.14 -2.12 5.34
C ASP A 96 -10.93 -3.24 4.33
N PHE A 97 -11.30 -4.47 4.67
CA PHE A 97 -11.30 -5.60 3.74
C PHE A 97 -12.70 -6.19 3.55
N SER A 98 -13.76 -5.43 3.85
CA SER A 98 -15.15 -5.89 3.74
C SER A 98 -15.56 -6.26 2.31
N SER A 99 -14.85 -5.74 1.30
CA SER A 99 -15.02 -6.11 -0.11
C SER A 99 -14.35 -7.43 -0.50
N VAL A 100 -13.51 -8.01 0.36
CA VAL A 100 -12.76 -9.23 0.08
C VAL A 100 -13.48 -10.46 0.61
N ASN A 101 -13.71 -11.45 -0.26
CA ASN A 101 -14.19 -12.76 0.17
C ASN A 101 -13.02 -13.69 0.52
N PHE A 102 -12.66 -13.75 1.79
CA PHE A 102 -11.55 -14.58 2.30
C PHE A 102 -11.79 -16.10 2.23
N ALA A 103 -12.99 -16.57 1.92
CA ALA A 103 -13.23 -17.98 1.64
C ALA A 103 -12.90 -18.34 0.17
N ASN A 104 -12.93 -17.36 -0.74
CA ASN A 104 -12.77 -17.60 -2.18
C ASN A 104 -11.33 -17.38 -2.64
N ARG A 105 -10.74 -18.43 -3.23
CA ARG A 105 -9.36 -18.41 -3.75
C ARG A 105 -9.11 -17.27 -4.73
N VAL A 106 -10.00 -17.10 -5.72
CA VAL A 106 -9.81 -16.08 -6.77
C VAL A 106 -9.92 -14.68 -6.19
N SER A 107 -10.84 -14.45 -5.24
CA SER A 107 -10.94 -13.17 -4.53
C SER A 107 -9.64 -12.86 -3.77
N ILE A 108 -9.10 -13.82 -3.01
CA ILE A 108 -7.84 -13.65 -2.27
C ILE A 108 -6.69 -13.32 -3.22
N LEU A 109 -6.49 -14.15 -4.26
CA LEU A 109 -5.34 -13.99 -5.13
C LEU A 109 -5.43 -12.73 -6.02
N LYS A 110 -6.64 -12.32 -6.43
CA LYS A 110 -6.82 -11.06 -7.17
C LYS A 110 -6.56 -9.83 -6.30
N THR A 111 -7.01 -9.83 -5.05
CA THR A 111 -6.70 -8.74 -4.12
C THR A 111 -5.20 -8.71 -3.80
N ALA A 112 -4.58 -9.86 -3.58
CA ALA A 112 -3.13 -9.97 -3.41
C ALA A 112 -2.39 -9.36 -4.60
N LYS A 113 -2.75 -9.72 -5.84
CA LYS A 113 -2.13 -9.16 -7.05
C LYS A 113 -2.21 -7.64 -7.09
N VAL A 114 -3.36 -7.07 -6.71
CA VAL A 114 -3.53 -5.60 -6.65
C VAL A 114 -2.55 -4.98 -5.67
N PHE A 115 -2.39 -5.56 -4.48
CA PHE A 115 -1.45 -5.03 -3.49
C PHE A 115 -0.01 -5.17 -3.96
N GLU A 116 0.43 -6.35 -4.37
CA GLU A 116 1.82 -6.56 -4.81
C GLU A 116 2.21 -5.68 -6.00
N ASP A 117 1.35 -5.56 -7.03
CA ASP A 117 1.63 -4.71 -8.19
C ASP A 117 1.68 -3.22 -7.79
N ILE A 118 0.80 -2.80 -6.87
CA ILE A 118 0.81 -1.43 -6.36
C ILE A 118 2.04 -1.19 -5.47
N GLY A 119 2.43 -2.15 -4.64
CA GLY A 119 3.63 -2.10 -3.79
C GLY A 119 4.89 -1.89 -4.62
N VAL A 120 5.08 -2.71 -5.66
CA VAL A 120 6.19 -2.54 -6.62
C VAL A 120 6.21 -1.14 -7.22
N SER A 121 5.08 -0.72 -7.81
CA SER A 121 5.03 0.59 -8.49
C SER A 121 5.13 1.78 -7.54
N ALA A 122 4.73 1.61 -6.28
CA ALA A 122 4.85 2.61 -5.22
C ALA A 122 6.29 2.83 -4.79
N TYR A 123 7.06 1.76 -4.57
CA TYR A 123 8.50 1.88 -4.28
C TYR A 123 9.25 2.52 -5.45
N ASN A 124 8.98 2.09 -6.68
CA ASN A 124 9.60 2.66 -7.88
C ASN A 124 9.27 4.15 -8.04
N GLY A 125 8.00 4.53 -7.86
CA GLY A 125 7.54 5.92 -8.02
C GLY A 125 7.99 6.85 -6.88
N SER A 126 8.14 6.32 -5.66
CA SER A 126 8.53 7.11 -4.50
C SER A 126 10.05 7.20 -4.29
N GLY A 127 10.83 6.27 -4.85
CA GLY A 127 12.29 6.22 -4.69
C GLY A 127 13.01 7.51 -5.08
N LYS A 128 12.50 8.26 -6.07
CA LYS A 128 13.05 9.56 -6.51
C LYS A 128 13.01 10.67 -5.44
N PHE A 129 12.20 10.50 -4.39
CA PHE A 129 12.09 11.47 -3.30
C PHE A 129 13.10 11.21 -2.18
N LEU A 130 13.80 10.06 -2.18
CA LEU A 130 14.83 9.73 -1.20
C LEU A 130 16.13 10.49 -1.50
N LYS A 131 16.66 11.16 -0.48
CA LYS A 131 17.92 11.93 -0.56
C LYS A 131 19.09 11.16 0.04
N ASP A 132 18.85 10.31 1.04
CA ASP A 132 19.87 9.42 1.60
C ASP A 132 19.99 8.15 0.75
N LEU A 133 21.20 7.92 0.23
CA LEU A 133 21.51 6.75 -0.60
C LEU A 133 21.35 5.43 0.16
N ASN A 134 21.47 5.43 1.50
CA ASN A 134 21.21 4.24 2.30
C ASN A 134 19.71 3.91 2.32
N ASN A 135 18.85 4.91 2.40
CA ASN A 135 17.41 4.71 2.32
C ASN A 135 17.00 4.25 0.92
N LEU A 136 17.60 4.82 -0.13
CA LEU A 136 17.37 4.36 -1.51
C LEU A 136 17.81 2.91 -1.70
N LEU A 137 18.98 2.53 -1.15
CA LEU A 137 19.47 1.15 -1.19
C LEU A 137 18.54 0.19 -0.42
N VAL A 138 18.00 0.62 0.71
CA VAL A 138 17.01 -0.14 1.48
C VAL A 138 15.72 -0.33 0.68
N ALA A 139 15.16 0.75 0.11
CA ALA A 139 13.97 0.69 -0.74
C ALA A 139 14.17 -0.24 -1.94
N GLY A 140 15.33 -0.17 -2.60
CA GLY A 140 15.70 -1.05 -3.70
C GLY A 140 15.77 -2.54 -3.32
N LYS A 141 16.09 -2.84 -2.05
CA LYS A 141 16.06 -4.22 -1.54
C LYS A 141 14.63 -4.70 -1.28
N ILE A 142 13.77 -3.86 -0.72
CA ILE A 142 12.38 -4.21 -0.43
C ILE A 142 11.61 -4.43 -1.73
N VAL A 143 11.67 -3.49 -2.69
CA VAL A 143 10.97 -3.63 -3.98
C VAL A 143 11.40 -4.88 -4.76
N SER A 144 12.65 -5.33 -4.59
CA SER A 144 13.10 -6.60 -5.18
C SER A 144 12.44 -7.82 -4.54
N VAL A 145 12.02 -7.74 -3.27
CA VAL A 145 11.20 -8.77 -2.61
C VAL A 145 9.77 -8.67 -3.14
N GLU A 146 9.18 -7.47 -3.16
CA GLU A 146 7.81 -7.23 -3.66
C GLU A 146 7.62 -7.75 -5.09
N ALA A 147 8.59 -7.51 -5.98
CA ALA A 147 8.52 -8.02 -7.35
C ALA A 147 8.45 -9.56 -7.41
N ARG A 148 9.07 -10.26 -6.45
CA ARG A 148 8.96 -11.73 -6.35
C ARG A 148 7.61 -12.16 -5.80
N HIS A 149 7.04 -11.41 -4.86
CA HIS A 149 5.68 -11.65 -4.39
C HIS A 149 4.67 -11.46 -5.51
N ALA A 150 4.75 -10.36 -6.26
CA ALA A 150 3.93 -10.10 -7.44
C ALA A 150 3.99 -11.25 -8.45
N ALA A 151 5.21 -11.68 -8.82
CA ALA A 151 5.41 -12.81 -9.73
C ALA A 151 4.83 -14.12 -9.18
N ALA A 152 5.02 -14.41 -7.89
CA ALA A 152 4.47 -15.59 -7.24
C ALA A 152 2.94 -15.58 -7.24
N ILE A 153 2.30 -14.47 -6.86
CA ILE A 153 0.83 -14.34 -6.87
C ILE A 153 0.26 -14.50 -8.28
N ARG A 154 0.93 -13.95 -9.30
CA ARG A 154 0.53 -14.09 -10.70
C ARG A 154 0.61 -15.54 -11.18
N ASP A 155 1.67 -16.27 -10.83
CA ASP A 155 1.76 -17.69 -11.11
C ASP A 155 0.70 -18.51 -10.35
N LEU A 156 0.42 -18.17 -9.08
CA LEU A 156 -0.70 -18.80 -8.37
C LEU A 156 -2.05 -18.53 -9.05
N LEU A 157 -2.30 -17.31 -9.54
CA LEU A 157 -3.54 -16.97 -10.25
C LEU A 157 -3.70 -17.75 -11.55
N ASN A 158 -2.61 -17.85 -12.33
CA ASN A 158 -2.61 -18.46 -13.66
C ASN A 158 -1.36 -19.31 -13.88
N PRO A 159 -1.31 -20.53 -13.30
CA PRO A 159 -0.10 -21.35 -13.28
C PRO A 159 0.38 -21.75 -14.67
N GLY A 160 1.69 -21.62 -14.89
CA GLY A 160 2.32 -22.02 -16.16
C GLY A 160 1.99 -21.10 -17.35
N SER A 161 1.42 -19.93 -17.08
CA SER A 161 1.18 -18.88 -18.07
C SER A 161 2.36 -17.91 -18.19
N ARG A 162 2.21 -16.87 -19.01
CA ARG A 162 3.18 -15.78 -19.10
C ARG A 162 3.06 -14.78 -17.94
N ASP A 163 2.02 -14.91 -17.11
CA ASP A 163 1.70 -13.91 -16.07
C ASP A 163 2.77 -13.84 -14.98
N PHE A 164 3.56 -14.91 -14.76
CA PHE A 164 4.72 -14.91 -13.83
C PHE A 164 5.70 -13.78 -14.13
N ALA A 165 5.92 -13.47 -15.40
CA ALA A 165 6.74 -12.37 -15.88
C ALA A 165 5.96 -11.58 -16.94
N GLY A 166 4.74 -11.18 -16.57
CA GLY A 166 3.78 -10.58 -17.50
C GLY A 166 4.29 -9.30 -18.16
N ASP A 167 4.04 -9.16 -19.47
CA ASP A 167 4.39 -7.96 -20.22
C ASP A 167 3.58 -6.73 -19.77
N ASP A 168 2.52 -6.91 -18.95
CA ASP A 168 1.66 -5.84 -18.44
C ASP A 168 2.32 -4.94 -17.39
N VAL A 169 3.42 -5.40 -16.77
CA VAL A 169 4.18 -4.60 -15.78
C VAL A 169 5.43 -3.94 -16.38
N VAL A 170 5.84 -4.33 -17.57
CA VAL A 170 7.06 -3.82 -18.22
C VAL A 170 6.70 -2.76 -19.25
N GLU A 171 7.30 -1.57 -19.13
CA GLU A 171 7.18 -0.53 -20.15
C GLU A 171 7.97 -0.96 -21.41
N PRO A 172 7.33 -1.10 -22.59
CA PRO A 172 7.95 -1.75 -23.74
C PRO A 172 9.19 -1.05 -24.33
N LEU A 173 9.35 0.26 -24.13
CA LEU A 173 10.46 1.02 -24.71
C LEU A 173 11.70 1.05 -23.82
N SER A 174 11.51 1.05 -22.50
CA SER A 174 12.56 1.19 -21.49
C SER A 174 12.90 -0.13 -20.80
N GLY A 175 11.99 -1.10 -20.82
CA GLY A 175 12.14 -2.36 -20.09
C GLY A 175 12.04 -2.19 -18.57
N LEU A 176 11.55 -1.05 -18.09
CA LEU A 176 11.38 -0.75 -16.68
C LEU A 176 10.00 -1.14 -16.18
N ASP A 177 9.91 -1.50 -14.91
CA ASP A 177 8.63 -1.68 -14.22
C ASP A 177 7.91 -0.33 -14.04
N GLN A 178 6.62 -0.37 -13.75
CA GLN A 178 5.81 0.81 -13.50
C GLN A 178 6.33 1.59 -12.28
N ALA A 179 6.24 2.92 -12.36
CA ALA A 179 6.59 3.84 -11.28
C ALA A 179 5.43 4.82 -11.10
N THR A 180 4.62 4.61 -10.07
CA THR A 180 3.35 5.34 -9.86
C THR A 180 3.54 6.43 -8.82
N GLU A 181 3.06 7.65 -9.11
CA GLU A 181 3.15 8.76 -8.15
C GLU A 181 2.43 8.42 -6.83
N PRO A 182 3.00 8.75 -5.66
CA PRO A 182 2.45 8.40 -4.35
C PRO A 182 0.97 8.76 -4.14
N GLY A 183 0.53 9.91 -4.66
CA GLY A 183 -0.87 10.33 -4.57
C GLY A 183 -1.83 9.42 -5.35
N LEU A 184 -1.40 8.91 -6.51
CA LEU A 184 -2.20 7.99 -7.31
C LEU A 184 -2.28 6.61 -6.66
N VAL A 185 -1.19 6.14 -6.06
CA VAL A 185 -1.18 4.90 -5.26
C VAL A 185 -2.18 4.98 -4.11
N LEU A 186 -2.13 6.04 -3.30
CA LEU A 186 -3.09 6.20 -2.19
C LEU A 186 -4.54 6.31 -2.68
N GLY A 187 -4.76 6.98 -3.83
CA GLY A 187 -6.07 7.03 -4.48
C GLY A 187 -6.58 5.63 -4.85
N GLY A 188 -5.73 4.78 -5.43
CA GLY A 188 -6.05 3.41 -5.81
C GLY A 188 -6.36 2.49 -4.62
N LEU A 189 -5.81 2.79 -3.44
CA LEU A 189 -6.01 2.02 -2.20
C LEU A 189 -7.08 2.60 -1.26
N SER A 190 -7.75 3.68 -1.66
CA SER A 190 -8.72 4.40 -0.80
C SER A 190 -9.88 3.53 -0.29
N ASN A 191 -10.25 2.48 -1.01
CA ASN A 191 -11.27 1.51 -0.55
C ASN A 191 -10.78 0.57 0.55
N PHE A 192 -9.46 0.48 0.78
CA PHE A 192 -8.84 -0.44 1.73
C PHE A 192 -8.22 0.25 2.96
N VAL A 193 -8.03 1.57 2.92
CA VAL A 193 -7.47 2.36 4.02
C VAL A 193 -8.49 3.39 4.48
N LYS A 194 -9.01 3.24 5.71
CA LYS A 194 -9.95 4.18 6.33
C LYS A 194 -9.28 5.38 6.94
N THR A 195 -8.05 5.21 7.45
CA THR A 195 -7.28 6.33 8.00
C THR A 195 -6.97 7.31 6.89
N PRO A 196 -7.43 8.57 6.97
CA PRO A 196 -7.13 9.56 5.94
C PRO A 196 -5.62 9.86 5.93
N ILE A 197 -4.99 9.82 4.75
CA ILE A 197 -3.58 10.16 4.56
C ILE A 197 -3.50 11.39 3.65
N ARG A 198 -2.75 12.40 4.09
CA ARG A 198 -2.46 13.61 3.32
C ARG A 198 -0.97 13.66 2.99
N LEU A 199 -0.66 13.69 1.71
CA LEU A 199 0.70 13.92 1.23
C LEU A 199 1.00 15.42 1.16
N VAL A 200 2.20 15.81 1.57
CA VAL A 200 2.79 17.12 1.33
C VAL A 200 4.21 16.92 0.77
N SER A 201 4.72 17.88 0.01
CA SER A 201 6.01 17.79 -0.69
C SER A 201 6.63 19.16 -0.88
#